data_AF-A0AAD8VC68-F1
#
_entry.id   AF-A0AAD8VC68-F1
#
_cell.length_a   1.000
_cell.length_b   1.000
_cell.length_c   1.000
_cell.angle_alpha   90.00
_cell.angle_beta   90.00
_cell.angle_gamma   90.00
#
_symmetry.space_group_name_H-M   'P 1'
#
loop_
_entity.id
_entity.type
_entity.pdbx_description
1 polymer ?
#
loop_
_entity_poly.entity_id
_entity_poly.type
_entity_poly.pdbx_seq_one_letter_code
_entity_poly.pdbx_strand_id
1 'polypeptide(L)'
;MHPPRRRLLLLLLSLGLLPAVTWALLAPPRFPGPDARPRAGAGNAVGGYEFETRYFRQRLDHFSFPGVGDEEFFQQRYLVGRAGGWAGPGGPIFFYCGNEGDIAWFAANSGLVWEAAPRFAALVVFAEANHLTNLHHLPL
;
A
#
# COMPACT_ATOMS: atom_id res chain seq x y z
N MET A 1 62.32 -8.68 -30.44
CA MET A 1 61.73 -8.57 -29.09
C MET A 1 60.94 -7.26 -29.00
N HIS A 2 59.61 -7.33 -29.05
CA HIS A 2 58.73 -6.16 -28.82
C HIS A 2 57.44 -6.68 -28.17
N PRO A 3 57.03 -6.18 -26.99
CA PRO A 3 55.94 -6.79 -26.24
C PRO A 3 54.57 -6.31 -26.75
N PRO A 4 53.51 -7.12 -26.58
CA PRO A 4 52.18 -6.83 -27.14
C PRO A 4 51.42 -5.84 -26.24
N ARG A 5 51.75 -4.55 -26.32
CA ARG A 5 51.06 -3.46 -25.60
C ARG A 5 49.62 -3.21 -26.08
N ARG A 6 49.20 -3.81 -27.20
CA ARG A 6 47.86 -3.60 -27.79
C ARG A 6 46.76 -4.49 -27.21
N ARG A 7 47.09 -5.62 -26.59
CA ARG A 7 46.08 -6.55 -26.03
C ARG A 7 45.60 -6.13 -24.63
N LEU A 8 46.45 -5.45 -23.84
CA LEU A 8 46.10 -4.98 -22.50
C LEU A 8 45.17 -3.74 -22.53
N LEU A 9 45.34 -2.87 -23.53
CA LEU A 9 44.52 -1.66 -23.68
C LEU A 9 43.06 -1.98 -24.08
N LEU A 10 42.85 -3.03 -24.86
CA LEU A 10 41.51 -3.48 -25.28
C LEU A 10 40.73 -4.19 -24.15
N LEU A 11 41.43 -4.83 -23.21
CA LEU A 11 40.84 -5.48 -22.02
C LEU A 11 40.43 -4.47 -20.93
N LEU A 12 41.08 -3.31 -20.86
CA LEU A 12 40.73 -2.25 -19.91
C LEU A 12 39.56 -1.37 -20.38
N LEU A 13 39.33 -1.29 -21.69
CA LEU A 13 38.21 -0.55 -22.28
C LEU A 13 36.85 -1.29 -22.18
N SER A 14 36.83 -2.61 -22.05
CA SER A 14 35.58 -3.38 -21.89
C SER A 14 35.07 -3.43 -20.45
N LEU A 15 35.93 -3.26 -19.45
CA LEU A 15 35.54 -3.33 -18.03
C LEU A 15 34.94 -2.00 -17.50
N GLY A 16 35.17 -0.88 -18.19
CA GLY A 16 34.67 0.44 -17.79
C GLY A 16 33.25 0.80 -18.27
N LEU A 17 32.68 0.03 -19.19
CA LEU A 17 31.38 0.33 -19.82
C LEU A 17 30.18 -0.43 -19.23
N LEU A 18 30.41 -1.40 -18.34
CA LEU A 18 29.34 -2.20 -17.74
C LEU A 18 28.65 -1.60 -16.49
N PRO A 19 29.27 -0.75 -15.63
CA PRO A 19 28.57 -0.21 -14.47
C PRO A 19 27.73 1.06 -14.78
N ALA A 20 28.03 1.76 -15.88
CA ALA A 20 27.30 2.99 -16.25
C ALA A 20 25.95 2.69 -16.94
N VAL A 21 25.87 1.62 -17.72
CA VAL A 21 24.63 1.22 -18.42
C VAL A 21 23.64 0.59 -17.45
N THR A 22 24.10 -0.06 -16.37
CA THR A 22 23.21 -0.65 -15.36
C THR A 22 22.49 0.41 -14.51
N TRP A 23 23.13 1.54 -14.21
CA TRP A 23 22.49 2.58 -13.38
C TRP A 23 21.45 3.44 -14.13
N ALA A 24 21.52 3.49 -15.47
CA ALA A 24 20.57 4.22 -16.30
C ALA A 24 19.26 3.44 -16.58
N LEU A 25 19.23 2.12 -16.31
CA LEU A 25 18.08 1.26 -16.54
C LEU A 25 17.21 1.06 -15.28
N LEU A 26 17.73 1.39 -14.09
CA LEU A 26 16.92 1.44 -12.88
C LEU A 26 16.25 2.81 -12.82
N ALA A 27 14.93 2.84 -13.07
CA ALA A 27 14.14 4.02 -12.84
C ALA A 27 14.40 4.56 -11.42
N PRO A 28 14.59 5.87 -11.23
CA PRO A 28 14.79 6.42 -9.90
C PRO A 28 13.61 6.05 -8.99
N PRO A 29 13.84 5.76 -7.70
CA PRO A 29 12.75 5.50 -6.77
C PRO A 29 11.82 6.71 -6.80
N ARG A 30 10.58 6.49 -7.26
CA ARG A 30 9.56 7.53 -7.27
C ARG A 30 9.13 7.73 -5.82
N PHE A 31 9.61 8.81 -5.21
CA PHE A 31 9.05 9.26 -3.95
C PHE A 31 7.59 9.70 -4.19
N PRO A 32 6.62 9.20 -3.42
CA PRO A 32 5.22 9.59 -3.57
C PRO A 32 5.05 11.09 -3.32
N GLY A 33 4.47 11.80 -4.28
CA GLY A 33 4.01 13.17 -4.08
C GLY A 33 2.69 13.20 -3.30
N PRO A 34 2.34 14.34 -2.68
CA PRO A 34 1.18 14.46 -1.79
C PRO A 34 -0.17 14.24 -2.48
N ASP A 35 -0.25 14.36 -3.81
CA ASP A 35 -1.51 14.33 -4.55
C ASP A 35 -1.65 13.09 -5.44
N ALA A 36 -1.88 11.93 -4.81
CA ALA A 36 -2.36 10.75 -5.52
C ALA A 36 -3.87 10.88 -5.76
N ARG A 37 -4.29 11.61 -6.80
CA ARG A 37 -5.69 11.60 -7.24
C ARG A 37 -6.09 10.19 -7.69
N PRO A 38 -7.16 9.60 -7.15
CA PRO A 38 -7.66 8.33 -7.65
C PRO A 38 -8.10 8.50 -9.10
N ARG A 39 -7.61 7.64 -9.98
CA ARG A 39 -8.03 7.61 -11.38
C ARG A 39 -9.48 7.09 -11.41
N ALA A 40 -10.44 7.96 -11.70
CA ALA A 40 -11.84 7.58 -11.84
C ALA A 40 -11.96 6.49 -12.92
N GLY A 41 -12.36 5.28 -12.51
CA GLY A 41 -12.63 4.15 -13.42
C GLY A 41 -11.82 2.86 -13.20
N ALA A 42 -10.90 2.80 -12.23
CA ALA A 42 -10.25 1.53 -11.86
C ALA A 42 -11.10 0.78 -10.81
N GLY A 43 -11.77 -0.29 -11.21
CA GLY A 43 -12.46 -1.17 -10.26
C GLY A 43 -11.46 -1.77 -9.27
N ASN A 44 -11.80 -1.73 -7.97
CA ASN A 44 -11.35 -2.54 -6.81
C ASN A 44 -9.89 -3.03 -6.69
N ALA A 45 -8.96 -2.54 -7.51
CA ALA A 45 -7.58 -2.97 -7.53
C ALA A 45 -6.67 -1.74 -7.57
N VAL A 46 -5.98 -1.50 -6.45
CA VAL A 46 -4.92 -0.50 -6.36
C VAL A 46 -3.65 -1.24 -5.98
N GLY A 47 -2.57 -1.08 -6.76
CA GLY A 47 -1.33 -1.84 -6.58
C GLY A 47 -1.37 -3.31 -7.02
N GLY A 48 -2.40 -3.74 -7.76
CA GLY A 48 -2.53 -5.12 -8.25
C GLY A 48 -3.19 -6.10 -7.28
N TYR A 49 -3.59 -5.64 -6.09
CA TYR A 49 -4.32 -6.45 -5.11
C TYR A 49 -5.83 -6.23 -5.23
N GLU A 50 -6.60 -7.30 -5.24
CA GLU A 50 -8.06 -7.24 -5.26
C GLU A 50 -8.61 -7.10 -3.84
N PHE A 51 -9.44 -6.07 -3.63
CA PHE A 51 -10.13 -5.84 -2.37
C PHE A 51 -11.53 -5.26 -2.59
N GLU A 52 -12.38 -5.42 -1.60
CA GLU A 52 -13.68 -4.77 -1.54
C GLU A 52 -13.64 -3.60 -0.57
N THR A 53 -14.21 -2.46 -0.97
CA THR A 53 -14.42 -1.33 -0.06
C THR A 53 -15.71 -1.55 0.72
N ARG A 54 -15.63 -1.46 2.04
CA ARG A 54 -16.74 -1.62 2.98
C ARG A 54 -16.73 -0.46 3.97
N TYR A 55 -17.82 -0.34 4.73
CA TYR A 55 -17.98 0.68 5.76
C TYR A 55 -18.43 0.03 7.07
N PHE A 56 -17.85 0.47 8.17
CA PHE A 56 -18.22 0.07 9.52
C PHE A 56 -18.84 1.27 10.24
N ARG A 57 -20.01 1.05 10.88
CA ARG A 57 -20.67 2.08 11.67
C ARG A 57 -19.94 2.22 13.01
N GLN A 58 -19.03 3.18 13.10
CA GLN A 58 -18.19 3.43 14.25
C GLN A 58 -18.79 4.54 15.12
N ARG A 59 -18.66 4.40 16.45
CA ARG A 59 -19.06 5.46 17.38
C ARG A 59 -18.14 6.67 17.19
N LEU A 60 -18.68 7.88 17.24
CA LEU A 60 -17.89 9.10 17.08
C LEU A 60 -17.02 9.36 18.32
N ASP A 61 -17.60 9.21 19.50
CA ASP A 61 -16.92 9.40 20.78
C ASP A 61 -16.80 8.08 21.55
N HIS A 62 -15.56 7.60 21.74
CA HIS A 62 -15.31 6.41 22.55
C HIS A 62 -15.00 6.68 24.02
N PHE A 63 -14.83 7.94 24.41
CA PHE A 63 -14.41 8.36 25.74
C PHE A 63 -15.61 8.67 26.66
N SER A 64 -16.75 9.04 26.07
CA SER A 64 -18.01 9.18 26.82
C SER A 64 -18.71 7.84 27.05
N PHE A 65 -19.44 7.75 28.17
CA PHE A 65 -20.22 6.57 28.49
C PHE A 65 -21.49 6.47 27.64
N PRO A 66 -21.91 5.27 27.21
CA PRO A 66 -23.19 5.06 26.54
C PRO A 66 -24.36 5.61 27.37
N GLY A 67 -25.33 6.24 26.71
CA GLY A 67 -26.50 6.85 27.35
C GLY A 67 -26.25 8.18 28.08
N VAL A 68 -25.03 8.74 28.01
CA VAL A 68 -24.73 10.10 28.48
C VAL A 68 -24.46 10.99 27.27
N GLY A 69 -25.43 11.85 26.91
CA GLY A 69 -25.36 12.70 25.73
C GLY A 69 -25.83 12.01 24.44
N ASP A 70 -25.58 12.66 23.30
CA ASP A 70 -25.98 12.15 21.99
C ASP A 70 -25.00 11.08 21.49
N GLU A 71 -25.53 9.91 21.11
CA GLU A 71 -24.74 8.84 20.52
C GLU A 71 -24.60 9.06 19.01
N GLU A 72 -23.49 9.68 18.62
CA GLU A 72 -23.15 9.91 17.22
C GLU A 72 -22.34 8.77 16.62
N PHE A 73 -22.57 8.51 15.33
CA PHE A 73 -21.88 7.47 14.57
C PHE A 73 -21.44 7.99 13.20
N PHE A 74 -20.32 7.47 12.71
CA PHE A 74 -19.85 7.72 11.36
C PHE A 74 -19.55 6.41 10.62
N GLN A 75 -19.49 6.48 9.29
CA GLN A 75 -19.12 5.36 8.43
C GLN A 75 -17.60 5.34 8.25
N GLN A 76 -16.92 4.47 8.99
CA GLN A 76 -15.48 4.26 8.83
C GLN A 76 -15.22 3.34 7.64
N ARG A 77 -14.57 3.86 6.60
CA ARG A 77 -14.17 3.07 5.42
C ARG A 77 -13.09 2.05 5.80
N TYR A 78 -13.18 0.87 5.23
CA TYR A 78 -12.12 -0.13 5.27
C TYR A 78 -12.10 -0.96 3.99
N LEU A 79 -10.95 -1.55 3.68
CA LEU A 79 -10.75 -2.44 2.55
C LEU A 79 -10.60 -3.86 3.07
N VAL A 80 -11.23 -4.83 2.42
CA VAL A 80 -11.14 -6.24 2.79
C VAL A 80 -10.81 -7.08 1.56
N GLY A 81 -9.78 -7.91 1.66
CA GLY A 81 -9.34 -8.78 0.59
C GLY A 81 -8.95 -10.17 1.09
N ARG A 82 -9.18 -11.18 0.26
CA ARG A 82 -8.86 -12.58 0.58
C ARG A 82 -7.40 -12.96 0.28
N ALA A 83 -6.66 -12.07 -0.39
CA ALA A 83 -5.27 -12.27 -0.82
C ALA A 83 -5.01 -13.66 -1.46
N GLY A 84 -6.00 -14.19 -2.18
CA GLY A 84 -5.89 -15.49 -2.87
C GLY A 84 -5.97 -16.75 -1.99
N GLY A 85 -6.26 -16.67 -0.69
CA GLY A 85 -6.17 -17.88 0.16
C GLY A 85 -6.79 -17.85 1.55
N TRP A 86 -7.69 -16.92 1.88
CA TRP A 86 -8.29 -16.88 3.22
C TRP A 86 -8.97 -18.20 3.63
N ALA A 87 -8.56 -18.76 4.78
CA ALA A 87 -9.04 -20.03 5.34
C ALA A 87 -10.49 -20.00 5.87
N GLY A 88 -11.13 -18.83 5.92
CA GLY A 88 -12.46 -18.67 6.50
C GLY A 88 -12.44 -18.42 8.00
N PRO A 89 -13.58 -18.57 8.69
CA PRO A 89 -13.69 -18.35 10.13
C PRO A 89 -12.66 -19.15 10.93
N GLY A 90 -11.98 -18.49 11.86
CA GLY A 90 -10.89 -19.09 12.66
C GLY A 90 -9.49 -18.92 12.05
N GLY A 91 -9.38 -18.49 10.79
CA GLY A 91 -8.12 -18.07 10.18
C GLY A 91 -7.66 -16.69 10.68
N PRO A 92 -6.36 -16.36 10.56
CA PRO A 92 -5.83 -15.08 11.02
C PRO A 92 -6.35 -13.91 10.18
N ILE A 93 -6.34 -12.72 10.79
CA ILE A 93 -6.61 -11.45 10.10
C ILE A 93 -5.33 -10.62 10.17
N PHE A 94 -4.85 -10.19 9.01
CA PHE A 94 -3.81 -9.18 8.90
C PHE A 94 -4.50 -7.82 8.82
N PHE A 95 -4.35 -7.05 9.89
CA PHE A 95 -5.03 -5.77 10.07
C PHE A 95 -4.02 -4.62 9.99
N TYR A 96 -4.14 -3.81 8.94
CA TYR A 96 -3.38 -2.58 8.80
C TYR A 96 -4.15 -1.42 9.42
N CYS A 97 -3.54 -0.77 10.40
CA CYS A 97 -4.05 0.46 11.00
C CYS A 97 -3.70 1.63 10.08
N GLY A 98 -4.71 2.17 9.39
CA GLY A 98 -4.55 3.39 8.60
C GLY A 98 -4.01 4.54 9.43
N ASN A 99 -3.31 5.43 8.73
CA ASN A 99 -2.61 6.60 9.23
C ASN A 99 -3.13 7.84 8.44
N GLU A 100 -2.30 8.87 8.30
CA GLU A 100 -2.72 10.21 7.86
C GLU A 100 -2.93 10.36 6.34
N GLY A 101 -3.73 9.47 5.71
CA GLY A 101 -4.04 9.57 4.29
C GLY A 101 -5.09 8.57 3.77
N ASP A 102 -5.27 8.54 2.45
CA ASP A 102 -6.24 7.64 1.80
C ASP A 102 -5.83 6.17 1.97
N ILE A 103 -6.73 5.36 2.53
CA ILE A 103 -6.46 3.96 2.84
C ILE A 103 -6.13 3.10 1.60
N ALA A 104 -6.65 3.43 0.43
CA ALA A 104 -6.34 2.73 -0.83
C ALA A 104 -4.92 3.02 -1.29
N TRP A 105 -4.38 4.20 -0.97
CA TRP A 105 -2.96 4.49 -1.19
C TRP A 105 -2.08 3.59 -0.33
N PHE A 106 -2.40 3.42 0.95
CA PHE A 106 -1.62 2.52 1.82
C PHE A 106 -1.74 1.06 1.41
N ALA A 107 -2.93 0.61 1.00
CA ALA A 107 -3.13 -0.73 0.46
C ALA A 107 -2.25 -0.99 -0.76
N ALA A 108 -2.07 0.00 -1.64
CA ALA A 108 -1.23 -0.14 -2.83
C ALA A 108 0.27 -0.17 -2.55
N ASN A 109 0.72 0.43 -1.45
CA ASN A 109 2.14 0.62 -1.14
C ASN A 109 2.63 -0.28 0.01
N SER A 110 1.74 -1.00 0.69
CA SER A 110 2.06 -1.92 1.79
C SER A 110 2.05 -3.38 1.32
N GLY A 111 2.79 -3.68 0.25
CA GLY A 111 2.78 -4.98 -0.42
C GLY A 111 3.07 -6.18 0.49
N LEU A 112 3.93 -6.00 1.50
CA LEU A 112 4.27 -7.06 2.47
C LEU A 112 3.03 -7.66 3.15
N VAL A 113 2.02 -6.86 3.47
CA VAL A 113 0.78 -7.34 4.13
C VAL A 113 0.03 -8.30 3.21
N TRP A 114 -0.08 -7.94 1.92
CA TRP A 114 -0.74 -8.75 0.91
C TRP A 114 0.04 -10.00 0.54
N GLU A 115 1.36 -9.88 0.38
CA GLU A 115 2.24 -10.98 -0.04
C GLU A 115 2.41 -12.03 1.05
N ALA A 116 2.39 -11.62 2.33
CA ALA A 116 2.46 -12.56 3.43
C ALA A 116 1.13 -13.30 3.65
N ALA A 117 -0.01 -12.65 3.42
CA ALA A 117 -1.34 -13.20 3.75
C ALA A 117 -1.64 -14.61 3.18
N PRO A 118 -1.33 -14.96 1.92
CA PRO A 118 -1.57 -16.31 1.39
C PRO A 118 -0.85 -17.40 2.20
N ARG A 119 0.37 -17.13 2.69
CA ARG A 119 1.15 -18.10 3.49
C ARG A 119 0.46 -18.47 4.79
N PHE A 120 -0.29 -17.55 5.37
CA PHE A 120 -1.00 -17.75 6.63
C PHE A 120 -2.49 -18.02 6.42
N ALA A 121 -2.95 -18.10 5.17
CA ALA A 121 -4.36 -18.15 4.83
C ALA A 121 -5.16 -17.01 5.51
N ALA A 122 -4.57 -15.82 5.58
CA ALA A 122 -5.10 -14.69 6.33
C ALA A 122 -6.11 -13.88 5.53
N LEU A 123 -7.12 -13.33 6.20
CA LEU A 123 -7.92 -12.23 5.66
C LEU A 123 -7.12 -10.94 5.80
N VAL A 124 -7.12 -10.10 4.76
CA VAL A 124 -6.44 -8.80 4.82
C VAL A 124 -7.48 -7.71 5.00
N VAL A 125 -7.25 -6.84 5.99
CA VAL A 125 -8.09 -5.69 6.28
C VAL A 125 -7.23 -4.45 6.42
N PHE A 126 -7.56 -3.39 5.67
CA PHE A 126 -6.97 -2.06 5.82
C PHE A 126 -8.05 -1.10 6.31
N ALA A 127 -7.94 -0.63 7.55
CA ALA A 127 -8.94 0.28 8.13
C ALA A 127 -8.47 1.74 8.02
N GLU A 128 -9.32 2.62 7.52
CA GLU A 128 -8.99 4.05 7.39
C GLU A 128 -8.89 4.74 8.75
N ALA A 129 -7.95 5.69 8.88
CA ALA A 129 -7.87 6.55 10.06
C ALA A 129 -9.05 7.53 10.09
N ASN A 130 -9.60 7.73 11.29
CA ASN A 130 -10.78 8.56 11.54
C ASN A 130 -10.56 10.07 11.30
N HIS A 131 -9.38 10.61 11.60
CA HIS A 131 -9.20 12.08 11.69
C HIS A 131 -8.86 12.79 10.38
N LEU A 132 -8.32 12.09 9.36
CA LEU A 132 -7.69 12.78 8.22
C LEU A 132 -8.36 12.58 6.86
N THR A 133 -9.13 11.51 6.66
CA THR A 133 -9.72 11.25 5.34
C THR A 133 -11.21 11.62 5.22
N ASN A 134 -11.90 11.87 6.35
CA ASN A 134 -13.37 12.06 6.37
C ASN A 134 -13.84 13.53 6.46
N LEU A 135 -12.92 14.51 6.56
CA LEU A 135 -13.31 15.94 6.62
C LEU A 135 -13.98 16.46 5.33
N HIS A 136 -13.91 15.71 4.23
CA HIS A 136 -14.59 16.07 2.98
C HIS A 136 -16.02 15.51 2.84
N HIS A 137 -16.51 14.72 3.82
CA HIS A 137 -17.78 14.00 3.69
C HIS A 137 -18.78 14.21 4.84
N LEU A 138 -18.52 15.13 5.77
CA LEU A 138 -19.55 15.54 6.72
C LEU A 138 -20.56 16.47 6.01
N PRO A 139 -21.87 16.18 6.04
CA PRO A 139 -22.86 17.18 5.64
C PRO A 139 -22.80 18.35 6.63
N LEU A 140 -22.79 19.58 6.11
CA LEU A 140 -23.00 20.81 6.87
C LEU A 140 -24.41 20.85 7.49
#